data_AF-A0A3A5K1T2-F1
#
_entry.id   AF-A0A3A5K1T2-F1
#
_cell.length_a   1.000
_cell.length_b   1.000
_cell.length_c   1.000
_cell.angle_alpha   90.00
_cell.angle_beta   90.00
_cell.angle_gamma   90.00
#
_symmetry.space_group_name_H-M   'P 1'
#
loop_
_entity.id
_entity.type
_entity.pdbx_description
1 polymer ?
#
loop_
_entity_poly.entity_id
_entity_poly.type
_entity_poly.pdbx_seq_one_letter_code
_entity_poly.pdbx_strand_id
1 'polypeptide(L)'
;MDRQKKIETAARIEPCFFQDTIPSILADLTVELHREADNLGRGLHPESVAELADLVRMMNCYCSNLFEGHNTKDIEKALSGAEVEPERGALALKAKAHVIVQRKIDAMHSKGDLPSPTSVEFIAWEHRMLYHEMLEEFRFIERPDGSKVEIVPGEFRKTANDDGVVSRHQPPSSDRVGAFMAYCSKRFGLGPIHIQDSQN
;
A
#
# COMPACT_ATOMS: atom_id res chain seq x y z
N MET A 1 6.58 -8.80 -32.12
CA MET A 1 6.18 -7.39 -31.97
C MET A 1 4.81 -7.19 -31.31
N ASP A 2 3.78 -7.98 -31.65
CA ASP A 2 2.41 -7.77 -31.12
C ASP A 2 2.26 -8.06 -29.61
N ARG A 3 2.94 -9.11 -29.09
CA ARG A 3 2.88 -9.46 -27.65
C ARG A 3 3.56 -8.43 -26.74
N GLN A 4 4.70 -7.88 -27.15
CA GLN A 4 5.39 -6.83 -26.39
C GLN A 4 4.56 -5.54 -26.36
N LYS A 5 3.94 -5.15 -27.48
CA LYS A 5 3.01 -4.02 -27.51
C LYS A 5 1.82 -4.20 -26.55
N LYS A 6 1.28 -5.42 -26.45
CA LYS A 6 0.21 -5.74 -25.48
C LYS A 6 0.69 -5.69 -24.02
N ILE A 7 1.94 -6.02 -23.76
CA ILE A 7 2.54 -5.92 -22.42
C ILE A 7 2.63 -4.45 -21.98
N GLU A 8 3.01 -3.54 -22.88
CA GLU A 8 3.23 -2.11 -22.55
C GLU A 8 1.98 -1.20 -22.66
N THR A 9 0.79 -1.80 -22.69
CA THR A 9 -0.49 -1.07 -22.68
C THR A 9 -1.00 -0.87 -21.26
N ALA A 10 -1.20 0.39 -20.85
CA ALA A 10 -1.59 0.74 -19.48
C ALA A 10 -2.91 0.08 -19.03
N ALA A 11 -3.89 -0.08 -19.92
CA ALA A 11 -5.17 -0.74 -19.63
C ALA A 11 -5.03 -2.21 -19.16
N ARG A 12 -3.85 -2.83 -19.30
CA ARG A 12 -3.58 -4.19 -18.81
C ARG A 12 -3.65 -4.32 -17.28
N ILE A 13 -3.59 -3.20 -16.54
CA ILE A 13 -3.76 -3.21 -15.07
C ILE A 13 -5.21 -3.13 -14.64
N GLU A 14 -6.15 -3.00 -15.57
CA GLU A 14 -7.57 -3.00 -15.21
C GLU A 14 -7.98 -4.39 -14.73
N PRO A 15 -8.48 -4.52 -13.49
CA PRO A 15 -9.19 -5.72 -13.11
C PRO A 15 -10.43 -5.87 -13.98
N CYS A 16 -11.00 -7.07 -14.05
CA CYS A 16 -12.29 -7.28 -14.69
C CYS A 16 -13.37 -6.48 -13.94
N PHE A 17 -13.70 -5.28 -14.41
CA PHE A 17 -14.81 -4.50 -13.90
C PHE A 17 -16.13 -5.21 -14.22
N PHE A 18 -17.12 -5.05 -13.34
CA PHE A 18 -18.50 -5.39 -13.67
C PHE A 18 -18.94 -4.46 -14.82
N GLN A 19 -19.35 -5.05 -15.95
CA GLN A 19 -19.66 -4.30 -17.17
C GLN A 19 -21.03 -3.62 -17.11
N ASP A 20 -22.03 -4.28 -16.49
CA ASP A 20 -23.42 -3.83 -16.51
C ASP A 20 -23.93 -3.43 -15.13
N THR A 21 -23.88 -4.35 -14.16
CA THR A 21 -24.43 -4.15 -12.82
C THR A 21 -23.55 -4.79 -11.77
N ILE A 22 -23.35 -4.10 -10.64
CA ILE A 22 -22.72 -4.70 -9.45
C ILE A 22 -23.68 -5.77 -8.90
N PRO A 23 -23.25 -7.02 -8.71
CA PRO A 23 -24.07 -8.06 -8.09
C PRO A 23 -24.64 -7.58 -6.74
N SER A 24 -25.94 -7.79 -6.51
CA SER A 24 -26.63 -7.32 -5.30
C SER A 24 -25.95 -7.81 -4.01
N ILE A 25 -25.48 -9.05 -4.00
CA ILE A 25 -24.70 -9.63 -2.89
C ILE A 25 -23.47 -8.79 -2.52
N LEU A 26 -22.77 -8.19 -3.50
CA LEU A 26 -21.59 -7.35 -3.23
C LEU A 26 -22.00 -5.97 -2.73
N ALA A 27 -23.12 -5.43 -3.22
CA ALA A 27 -23.69 -4.19 -2.70
C ALA A 27 -24.12 -4.36 -1.23
N ASP A 28 -24.82 -5.45 -0.92
CA ASP A 28 -25.26 -5.79 0.44
C ASP A 28 -24.06 -5.98 1.38
N LEU A 29 -23.03 -6.72 0.94
CA LEU A 29 -21.79 -6.90 1.70
C LEU A 29 -21.05 -5.57 1.93
N THR A 30 -21.11 -4.64 0.97
CA THR A 30 -20.51 -3.31 1.14
C THR A 30 -21.24 -2.53 2.23
N VAL A 31 -22.57 -2.59 2.27
CA VAL A 31 -23.38 -1.95 3.31
C VAL A 31 -23.11 -2.58 4.68
N GLU A 32 -23.05 -3.91 4.75
CA GLU A 32 -22.72 -4.63 5.98
C GLU A 32 -21.32 -4.26 6.48
N LEU A 33 -20.32 -4.21 5.59
CA LEU A 33 -18.96 -3.81 5.94
C LEU A 33 -18.90 -2.40 6.53
N HIS A 34 -19.60 -1.43 5.93
CA HIS A 34 -19.66 -0.07 6.48
C HIS A 34 -20.32 -0.06 7.87
N ARG A 35 -21.43 -0.78 8.04
CA ARG A 35 -22.12 -0.86 9.33
C ARG A 35 -21.24 -1.46 10.42
N GLU A 36 -20.53 -2.56 10.13
CA GLU A 36 -19.63 -3.18 11.10
C GLU A 36 -18.41 -2.30 11.40
N ALA A 37 -17.87 -1.59 10.39
CA ALA A 37 -16.80 -0.63 10.58
C ALA A 37 -17.23 0.56 11.46
N ASP A 38 -18.43 1.12 11.25
CA ASP A 38 -18.98 2.22 12.05
C ASP A 38 -19.28 1.80 13.50
N ASN A 39 -19.58 0.53 13.71
CA ASN A 39 -19.80 -0.03 15.05
C ASN A 39 -18.48 -0.32 15.78
N LEU A 40 -17.35 -0.42 15.06
CA LEU A 40 -16.06 -0.71 15.66
C LEU A 40 -15.62 0.43 16.58
N GLY A 41 -15.44 0.13 17.86
CA GLY A 41 -15.06 1.11 18.88
C GLY A 41 -16.20 2.04 19.32
N ARG A 42 -17.44 1.82 18.86
CA ARG A 42 -18.62 2.57 19.31
C ARG A 42 -18.81 2.42 20.82
N GLY A 43 -18.93 3.56 21.51
CA GLY A 43 -19.15 3.60 22.96
C GLY A 43 -17.88 3.43 23.81
N LEU A 44 -16.70 3.29 23.18
CA LEU A 44 -15.43 3.33 23.89
C LEU A 44 -15.01 4.76 24.25
N HIS A 45 -14.25 4.90 25.33
CA HIS A 45 -13.57 6.17 25.65
C HIS A 45 -12.55 6.51 24.54
N PRO A 46 -12.33 7.80 24.20
CA PRO A 46 -11.40 8.18 23.13
C PRO A 46 -10.00 7.58 23.26
N GLU A 47 -9.47 7.44 24.48
CA GLU A 47 -8.18 6.78 24.71
C GLU A 47 -8.24 5.29 24.34
N SER A 48 -9.31 4.58 24.70
CA SER A 48 -9.49 3.17 24.33
C SER A 48 -9.62 2.97 22.82
N VAL A 49 -10.25 3.92 22.12
CA VAL A 49 -10.29 3.92 20.65
C VAL A 49 -8.89 4.10 20.06
N ALA A 50 -8.07 4.99 20.63
CA ALA A 50 -6.70 5.20 20.19
C ALA A 50 -5.84 3.94 20.36
N GLU A 51 -5.94 3.27 21.52
CA GLU A 51 -5.24 2.01 21.79
C GLU A 51 -5.71 0.88 20.87
N LEU A 52 -7.02 0.76 20.65
CA LEU A 52 -7.57 -0.21 19.70
C LEU A 52 -7.04 0.02 18.28
N ALA A 53 -6.99 1.28 17.84
CA ALA A 53 -6.43 1.63 16.54
C ALA A 53 -4.94 1.25 16.42
N ASP A 54 -4.16 1.47 17.48
CA ASP A 54 -2.75 1.07 17.50
C ASP A 54 -2.57 -0.45 17.46
N LEU A 55 -3.40 -1.22 18.18
CA LEU A 55 -3.41 -2.68 18.08
C LEU A 55 -3.71 -3.15 16.65
N VAL A 56 -4.73 -2.58 16.01
CA VAL A 56 -5.09 -2.92 14.62
C VAL A 56 -3.95 -2.60 13.65
N ARG A 57 -3.25 -1.47 13.82
CA ARG A 57 -2.06 -1.14 13.00
C ARG A 57 -0.97 -2.21 13.14
N MET A 58 -0.69 -2.65 14.36
CA MET A 58 0.32 -3.68 14.62
C MET A 58 -0.09 -5.02 14.02
N MET A 59 -1.36 -5.41 14.15
CA MET A 59 -1.91 -6.62 13.52
C MET A 59 -1.77 -6.57 12.00
N ASN A 60 -2.15 -5.45 11.37
CA ASN A 60 -2.05 -5.27 9.92
C ASN A 60 -0.59 -5.33 9.45
N CYS A 61 0.32 -4.68 10.19
CA CYS A 61 1.75 -4.74 9.91
C CYS A 61 2.29 -6.17 10.02
N TYR A 62 1.93 -6.91 11.07
CA TYR A 62 2.35 -8.29 11.25
C TYR A 62 1.89 -9.18 10.08
N CYS A 63 0.62 -9.08 9.69
CA CYS A 63 0.08 -9.83 8.56
C CYS A 63 0.79 -9.48 7.25
N SER A 64 0.96 -8.19 6.93
CA SER A 64 1.64 -7.74 5.71
C SER A 64 3.07 -8.29 5.62
N ASN A 65 3.84 -8.18 6.71
CA ASN A 65 5.22 -8.67 6.75
C ASN A 65 5.29 -10.20 6.65
N LEU A 66 4.35 -10.91 7.26
CA LEU A 66 4.29 -12.36 7.22
C LEU A 66 4.08 -12.88 5.79
N PHE A 67 3.24 -12.21 4.99
CA PHE A 67 3.06 -12.54 3.57
C PHE A 67 4.34 -12.35 2.75
N GLU A 68 5.19 -11.41 3.15
CA GLU A 68 6.51 -11.17 2.56
C GLU A 68 7.60 -12.11 3.10
N GLY A 69 7.26 -13.08 3.97
CA GLY A 69 8.20 -14.03 4.56
C GLY A 69 8.93 -13.53 5.81
N HIS A 70 8.56 -12.35 6.34
CA HIS A 70 9.22 -11.72 7.48
C HIS A 70 8.41 -11.91 8.77
N ASN A 71 8.98 -12.63 9.74
CA ASN A 71 8.34 -12.87 11.04
C ASN A 71 8.65 -11.73 12.05
N THR A 72 7.84 -10.68 12.01
CA THR A 72 8.03 -9.46 12.82
C THR A 72 7.20 -9.49 14.11
N LYS A 73 7.53 -10.35 15.08
CA LYS A 73 6.81 -10.39 16.38
C LYS A 73 7.19 -9.27 17.35
N ASP A 74 8.33 -8.62 17.15
CA ASP A 74 8.89 -7.62 18.07
C ASP A 74 8.48 -6.16 17.70
N ILE A 75 7.30 -5.97 17.09
CA ILE A 75 6.83 -4.64 16.61
C ILE A 75 6.72 -3.64 17.77
N GLU A 76 6.13 -4.06 18.90
CA GLU A 76 5.97 -3.22 20.10
C GLU A 76 7.31 -2.77 20.68
N LYS A 77 8.30 -3.68 20.72
CA LYS A 77 9.66 -3.34 21.18
C LYS A 77 10.32 -2.34 20.24
N ALA A 78 10.19 -2.54 18.93
CA ALA A 78 10.72 -1.62 17.92
C ALA A 78 10.10 -0.22 18.04
N LEU A 79 8.79 -0.15 18.28
CA LEU A 79 8.04 1.10 18.45
C LEU A 79 8.45 1.85 19.73
N SER A 80 8.58 1.13 20.84
CA SER A 80 8.99 1.69 22.14
C SER A 80 10.49 2.02 22.23
N GLY A 81 11.30 1.55 21.28
CA GLY A 81 12.75 1.67 21.34
C GLY A 81 13.41 0.70 22.33
N ALA A 82 12.67 -0.32 22.78
CA ALA A 82 13.22 -1.39 23.60
C ALA A 82 14.18 -2.28 22.78
N GLU A 83 15.07 -2.96 23.48
CA GLU A 83 16.06 -3.84 22.86
C GLU A 83 15.37 -5.01 22.13
N VAL A 84 15.83 -5.26 20.90
CA VAL A 84 15.41 -6.38 20.06
C VAL A 84 16.65 -7.22 19.79
N GLU A 85 16.48 -8.55 19.78
CA GLU A 85 17.55 -9.47 19.40
C GLU A 85 18.24 -9.01 18.11
N PRO A 86 19.58 -8.92 18.07
CA PRO A 86 20.32 -8.35 16.94
C PRO A 86 19.93 -8.94 15.59
N GLU A 87 19.71 -10.26 15.55
CA GLU A 87 19.31 -11.04 14.37
C GLU A 87 17.92 -10.65 13.82
N ARG A 88 17.08 -10.04 14.66
CA ARG A 88 15.70 -9.64 14.34
C ARG A 88 15.53 -8.13 14.25
N GLY A 89 16.57 -7.36 14.60
CA GLY A 89 16.54 -5.90 14.66
C GLY A 89 16.15 -5.27 13.33
N ALA A 90 16.71 -5.74 12.22
CA ALA A 90 16.40 -5.23 10.88
C ALA A 90 14.91 -5.39 10.52
N LEU A 91 14.35 -6.59 10.77
CA LEU A 91 12.94 -6.87 10.51
C LEU A 91 12.00 -6.11 11.46
N ALA A 92 12.42 -5.90 12.71
CA ALA A 92 11.69 -5.10 13.68
C ALA A 92 11.64 -3.61 13.26
N LEU A 93 12.73 -3.07 12.75
CA LEU A 93 12.77 -1.71 12.19
C LEU A 93 11.93 -1.57 10.92
N LYS A 94 11.92 -2.61 10.07
CA LYS A 94 10.99 -2.67 8.93
C LYS A 94 9.54 -2.58 9.39
N ALA A 95 9.13 -3.37 10.37
CA ALA A 95 7.77 -3.31 10.91
C ALA A 95 7.43 -1.94 11.53
N LYS A 96 8.38 -1.35 12.26
CA LYS A 96 8.24 0.00 12.81
C LYS A 96 7.94 1.04 11.71
N ALA A 97 8.64 0.97 10.58
CA ALA A 97 8.42 1.86 9.45
C ALA A 97 6.97 1.81 8.95
N HIS A 98 6.39 0.62 8.77
CA HIS A 98 4.99 0.46 8.36
C HIS A 98 4.01 1.14 9.33
N VAL A 99 4.17 0.90 10.63
CA VAL A 99 3.28 1.49 11.65
C VAL A 99 3.42 3.01 11.69
N ILE A 100 4.64 3.56 11.56
CA ILE A 100 4.86 5.02 11.53
C ILE A 100 4.19 5.64 10.30
N VAL A 101 4.35 5.04 9.11
CA VAL A 101 3.73 5.56 7.89
C VAL A 101 2.20 5.50 7.98
N GLN A 102 1.64 4.40 8.48
CA GLN A 102 0.18 4.28 8.67
C GLN A 102 -0.36 5.34 9.63
N ARG A 103 0.33 5.62 10.75
CA ARG A 103 -0.05 6.71 11.67
C ARG A 103 -0.06 8.08 10.98
N LYS A 104 0.86 8.34 10.05
CA LYS A 104 0.87 9.59 9.25
C LYS A 104 -0.33 9.65 8.30
N ILE A 105 -0.67 8.54 7.65
CA ILE A 105 -1.87 8.42 6.79
C ILE A 105 -3.14 8.69 7.60
N ASP A 106 -3.30 8.04 8.75
CA ASP A 106 -4.48 8.21 9.62
C ASP A 106 -4.60 9.64 10.15
N ALA A 107 -3.47 10.30 10.45
CA ALA A 107 -3.45 11.69 10.87
C ALA A 107 -3.86 12.66 9.74
N MET A 108 -3.48 12.38 8.49
CA MET A 108 -3.96 13.16 7.33
C MET A 108 -5.46 12.95 7.12
N HIS A 109 -5.93 11.70 7.21
CA HIS A 109 -7.36 11.38 7.09
C HIS A 109 -8.20 12.10 8.15
N SER A 110 -7.76 12.05 9.41
CA SER A 110 -8.45 12.69 10.54
C SER A 110 -8.54 14.22 10.41
N LYS A 111 -7.63 14.84 9.64
CA LYS A 111 -7.64 16.27 9.34
C LYS A 111 -8.43 16.63 8.08
N GLY A 112 -8.86 15.64 7.30
CA GLY A 112 -9.49 15.85 5.99
C GLY A 112 -8.49 16.19 4.87
N ASP A 113 -7.19 15.99 5.11
CA ASP A 113 -6.10 16.36 4.19
C ASP A 113 -5.54 15.15 3.41
N LEU A 114 -6.14 13.96 3.56
CA LEU A 114 -5.66 12.75 2.89
C LEU A 114 -5.82 12.89 1.37
N PRO A 115 -4.73 12.88 0.58
CA PRO A 115 -4.84 12.91 -0.88
C PRO A 115 -5.50 11.65 -1.43
N SER A 116 -5.85 11.67 -2.72
CA SER A 116 -6.38 10.46 -3.38
C SER A 116 -5.37 9.31 -3.26
N PRO A 117 -5.77 8.13 -2.72
CA PRO A 117 -4.88 6.99 -2.55
C PRO A 117 -4.29 6.46 -3.86
N THR A 118 -4.91 6.77 -4.99
CA THR A 118 -4.47 6.33 -6.32
C THR A 118 -3.67 7.40 -7.07
N SER A 119 -3.47 8.58 -6.47
CA SER A 119 -2.64 9.63 -7.07
C SER A 119 -1.16 9.22 -7.10
N VAL A 120 -0.47 9.65 -8.17
CA VAL A 120 0.95 9.35 -8.36
C VAL A 120 1.77 9.98 -7.24
N GLU A 121 1.39 11.18 -6.83
CA GLU A 121 2.03 11.97 -5.78
C GLU A 121 1.92 11.28 -4.42
N PHE A 122 0.74 10.76 -4.08
CA PHE A 122 0.53 10.08 -2.81
C PHE A 122 1.28 8.74 -2.74
N ILE A 123 1.23 7.93 -3.80
CA ILE A 123 1.96 6.65 -3.87
C ILE A 123 3.48 6.88 -3.78
N ALA A 124 4.00 7.91 -4.47
CA ALA A 124 5.40 8.29 -4.37
C ALA A 124 5.76 8.80 -2.96
N TRP A 125 4.86 9.54 -2.31
CA TRP A 125 5.03 9.98 -0.92
C TRP A 125 5.06 8.81 0.06
N GLU A 126 4.14 7.85 -0.05
CA GLU A 126 4.10 6.65 0.79
C GLU A 126 5.40 5.86 0.66
N HIS A 127 5.83 5.59 -0.58
CA HIS A 127 7.10 4.91 -0.86
C HIS A 127 8.29 5.68 -0.27
N ARG A 128 8.33 7.01 -0.44
CA ARG A 128 9.40 7.85 0.14
C ARG A 128 9.43 7.70 1.66
N MET A 129 8.27 7.79 2.29
CA MET A 129 8.17 7.77 3.74
C MET A 129 8.58 6.42 4.30
N LEU A 130 8.12 5.33 3.68
CA LEU A 130 8.44 3.99 4.10
C LEU A 130 9.95 3.73 4.06
N TYR A 131 10.60 4.00 2.92
CA TYR A 131 12.04 3.74 2.79
C TYR A 131 12.90 4.71 3.62
N HIS A 132 12.43 5.92 3.94
CA HIS A 132 13.13 6.80 4.87
C HIS A 132 13.17 6.27 6.30
N GLU A 133 12.11 5.60 6.75
CA GLU A 133 12.01 5.02 8.08
C GLU A 133 12.75 3.66 8.17
N MET A 134 13.03 3.01 7.03
CA MET A 134 13.80 1.76 6.97
C MET A 134 15.32 1.99 6.95
N LEU A 135 16.07 0.97 7.39
CA LEU A 135 17.52 0.91 7.23
C LEU A 135 17.92 0.94 5.76
N GLU A 136 19.09 1.50 5.48
CA GLU A 136 19.65 1.63 4.13
C GLU A 136 19.83 0.27 3.43
N GLU A 137 20.12 -0.80 4.18
CA GLU A 137 20.23 -2.16 3.64
C GLU A 137 18.95 -2.66 2.95
N PHE A 138 17.78 -2.16 3.35
CA PHE A 138 16.50 -2.48 2.70
C PHE A 138 16.25 -1.68 1.42
N ARG A 139 17.10 -0.69 1.11
CA ARG A 139 17.01 0.10 -0.12
C ARG A 139 17.78 -0.50 -1.28
N PHE A 140 18.08 -1.79 -1.24
CA PHE A 140 18.75 -2.48 -2.34
C PHE A 140 18.04 -3.79 -2.69
N ILE A 141 17.84 -4.00 -3.99
CA ILE A 141 17.38 -5.27 -4.54
C ILE A 141 18.59 -6.00 -5.11
N GLU A 142 18.82 -7.23 -4.66
CA GLU A 142 19.86 -8.10 -5.21
C GLU A 142 19.32 -8.88 -6.41
N ARG A 143 20.09 -8.89 -7.49
CA ARG A 143 19.77 -9.62 -8.73
C ARG A 143 20.39 -11.02 -8.74
N PRO A 144 19.90 -11.94 -9.60
CA PRO A 144 20.50 -13.26 -9.75
C PRO A 144 21.98 -13.27 -10.15
N ASP A 145 22.46 -12.19 -10.77
CA ASP A 145 23.87 -12.02 -11.16
C ASP A 145 24.74 -11.40 -10.04
N GLY A 146 24.17 -11.15 -8.86
CA GLY A 146 24.82 -10.53 -7.70
C GLY A 146 24.92 -9.00 -7.76
N SER A 147 24.46 -8.36 -8.84
CA SER A 147 24.37 -6.90 -8.89
C SER A 147 23.26 -6.38 -7.98
N LYS A 148 23.42 -5.15 -7.47
CA LYS A 148 22.43 -4.49 -6.63
C LYS A 148 21.82 -3.30 -7.36
N VAL A 149 20.51 -3.14 -7.19
CA VAL A 149 19.75 -1.98 -7.66
C VAL A 149 19.29 -1.19 -6.46
N GLU A 150 19.63 0.09 -6.41
CA GLU A 150 19.15 0.97 -5.36
C GLU A 150 17.66 1.28 -5.55
N ILE A 151 16.93 1.27 -4.45
CA ILE A 151 15.57 1.73 -4.33
C ILE A 151 15.62 3.19 -3.85
N VAL A 152 15.43 4.12 -4.78
CA VAL A 152 15.44 5.55 -4.46
C VAL A 152 14.08 5.94 -3.84
N PRO A 153 14.04 6.44 -2.58
CA PRO A 153 12.78 6.76 -1.91
C PRO A 153 11.92 7.77 -2.68
N GLY A 154 10.75 7.29 -3.13
CA GLY A 154 9.73 8.09 -3.80
C GLY A 154 9.93 8.20 -5.30
N GLU A 155 10.83 7.41 -5.88
CA GLU A 155 11.01 7.32 -7.31
C GLU A 155 10.50 5.98 -7.85
N PHE A 156 9.75 6.05 -8.95
CA PHE A 156 9.52 4.87 -9.76
C PHE A 156 10.80 4.50 -10.50
N ARG A 157 10.98 3.21 -10.77
CA ARG A 157 12.02 2.69 -11.67
C ARG A 157 11.99 3.39 -13.03
N LYS A 158 13.17 3.70 -13.58
CA LYS A 158 13.32 4.62 -14.73
C LYS A 158 14.00 3.97 -15.94
N THR A 159 14.91 3.02 -15.71
CA THR A 159 15.79 2.48 -16.75
C THR A 159 15.57 0.98 -16.93
N ALA A 160 15.97 0.44 -18.09
CA ALA A 160 15.90 -1.01 -18.33
C ALA A 160 16.75 -1.82 -17.33
N ASN A 161 17.75 -1.19 -16.71
CA ASN A 161 18.49 -1.81 -15.60
C ASN A 161 17.53 -2.08 -14.43
N ASP A 162 16.61 -1.17 -14.14
CA ASP A 162 15.68 -1.30 -13.00
C ASP A 162 14.55 -2.31 -13.25
N ASP A 163 14.50 -2.93 -14.43
CA ASP A 163 13.50 -3.96 -14.75
C ASP A 163 13.75 -5.25 -13.96
N GLY A 164 12.66 -5.86 -13.48
CA GLY A 164 12.68 -7.12 -12.74
C GLY A 164 11.56 -8.05 -13.18
N VAL A 165 11.54 -9.25 -12.59
CA VAL A 165 10.50 -10.27 -12.80
C VAL A 165 9.92 -10.65 -11.45
N VAL A 166 8.59 -10.66 -11.34
CA VAL A 166 7.90 -11.09 -10.12
C VAL A 166 7.39 -12.51 -10.35
N SER A 167 8.13 -13.51 -9.84
CA SER A 167 7.87 -14.93 -10.11
C SER A 167 7.86 -15.23 -11.62
N ARG A 168 6.69 -15.42 -12.23
CA ARG A 168 6.53 -15.64 -13.68
C ARG A 168 5.97 -14.41 -14.42
N HIS A 169 5.71 -13.33 -13.70
CA HIS A 169 5.12 -12.11 -14.23
C HIS A 169 6.18 -11.10 -14.66
N GLN A 170 6.09 -10.65 -15.91
CA GLN A 170 6.85 -9.51 -16.40
C GLN A 170 6.03 -8.21 -16.18
N PRO A 171 6.42 -7.35 -15.22
CA PRO A 171 5.84 -6.02 -15.09
C PRO A 171 6.16 -5.18 -16.35
N PRO A 172 5.49 -4.04 -16.56
CA PRO A 172 5.80 -3.11 -17.66
C PRO A 172 7.30 -2.76 -17.73
N SER A 173 7.84 -2.26 -18.83
CA SER A 173 9.20 -1.71 -18.81
C SER A 173 9.28 -0.43 -17.97
N SER A 174 10.45 -0.11 -17.42
CA SER A 174 10.60 1.00 -16.47
C SER A 174 10.24 2.36 -17.08
N ASP A 175 10.60 2.57 -18.34
CA ASP A 175 10.23 3.74 -19.13
C ASP A 175 8.71 3.89 -19.35
N ARG A 176 7.94 2.82 -19.11
CA ARG A 176 6.48 2.79 -19.24
C ARG A 176 5.76 2.99 -17.92
N VAL A 177 6.41 2.84 -16.77
CA VAL A 177 5.77 2.92 -15.45
C VAL A 177 4.99 4.23 -15.25
N GLY A 178 5.56 5.36 -15.67
CA GLY A 178 4.87 6.65 -15.55
C GLY A 178 3.50 6.68 -16.24
N ALA A 179 3.40 6.08 -17.44
CA ALA A 179 2.13 5.99 -18.16
C ALA A 179 1.13 5.07 -17.46
N PHE A 180 1.60 3.97 -16.85
CA PHE A 180 0.76 3.07 -16.07
C PHE A 180 0.25 3.72 -14.77
N MET A 181 1.10 4.47 -14.07
CA MET A 181 0.72 5.19 -12.85
C MET A 181 -0.28 6.31 -13.14
N ALA A 182 -0.06 7.09 -14.21
CA ALA A 182 -1.01 8.10 -14.67
C ALA A 182 -2.36 7.46 -15.05
N TYR A 183 -2.34 6.30 -15.69
CA TYR A 183 -3.54 5.54 -16.01
C TYR A 183 -4.28 5.07 -14.75
N CYS A 184 -3.55 4.49 -13.79
CA CYS A 184 -4.08 4.05 -12.51
C CYS A 184 -4.78 5.20 -11.78
N SER A 185 -4.08 6.34 -11.63
CA SER A 185 -4.62 7.54 -10.99
C SER A 185 -5.89 8.03 -11.67
N LYS A 186 -5.94 8.06 -13.01
CA LYS A 186 -7.13 8.48 -13.75
C LYS A 186 -8.29 7.49 -13.61
N ARG A 187 -8.01 6.18 -13.71
CA ARG A 187 -9.02 5.12 -13.83
C ARG A 187 -9.65 4.74 -12.49
N PHE A 188 -8.84 4.76 -11.43
CA PHE A 188 -9.21 4.38 -10.07
C PHE A 188 -9.21 5.58 -9.11
N GLY A 189 -8.91 6.79 -9.60
CA GLY A 189 -9.24 8.01 -8.89
C GLY A 189 -10.72 8.02 -8.57
N LEU A 190 -11.06 8.25 -7.30
CA LEU A 190 -12.44 8.47 -6.88
C LEU A 190 -12.97 9.69 -7.64
N GLY A 191 -13.71 9.45 -8.74
CA GLY A 191 -14.65 10.44 -9.26
C GLY A 191 -15.77 10.64 -8.25
N PRO A 192 -16.52 11.76 -8.29
CA PRO A 192 -17.70 11.91 -7.47
C PRO A 192 -18.59 10.69 -7.72
N ILE A 193 -18.81 9.89 -6.68
CA ILE A 193 -19.83 8.85 -6.71
C ILE A 193 -21.13 9.61 -6.96
N HIS A 194 -21.61 9.61 -8.20
CA HIS A 194 -22.96 10.05 -8.51
C HIS A 194 -23.88 8.99 -7.90
N ILE A 195 -24.15 9.13 -6.60
CA ILE A 195 -25.37 8.61 -6.03
C ILE A 195 -26.46 9.39 -6.77
N GLN A 196 -27.06 8.75 -7.78
CA GLN A 196 -28.32 9.22 -8.30
C GLN A 196 -29.30 9.10 -7.14
N ASP A 197 -29.49 10.21 -6.43
CA ASP A 197 -30.62 10.36 -5.52
C ASP A 197 -31.87 10.06 -6.33
N SER A 198 -32.42 8.88 -6.08
CA SER A 198 -33.69 8.47 -6.63
C SER A 198 -34.76 9.30 -5.93
N GLN A 199 -35.08 10.45 -6.51
CA GLN A 199 -36.32 11.16 -6.25
C GLN A 199 -37.47 10.25 -6.69
N ASN A 200 -38.18 9.66 -5.73
CA ASN A 200 -39.61 9.38 -5.84
C ASN A 200 -40.25 9.25 -4.46
#